data_AF-A0AAW6I6V9-F1
#
_entry.id   AF-A0AAW6I6V9-F1
#
_cell.length_a   1.000
_cell.length_b   1.000
_cell.length_c   1.000
_cell.angle_alpha   90.00
_cell.angle_beta   90.00
_cell.angle_gamma   90.00
#
_symmetry.space_group_name_H-M   'P 1'
#
loop_
_entity.id
_entity.type
_entity.pdbx_description
1 polymer ?
#
loop_
_entity_poly.entity_id
_entity_poly.type
_entity_poly.pdbx_seq_one_letter_code
_entity_poly.pdbx_strand_id
1 'polypeptide(L)'
;MSNKHLFSTLLACFLLQGNLQNIQAQDYPANPLEKEGYRLIFHDEFDGKEIDRTKWIPEYLPSWPKDRTVCTPTYEMKDGVVRLTIDRDSKNEFDKGMYISGFMSASRTGMHHYDPKKKALHSIKTEATQINQYGYYEMRAKMQAGGGVHCAWWLIGFEDDPNQSCEIDIFEILGTDVDRIWSTVHSWKDSTIQYHTEHPWFANKKLAEEFHVYGFDWTPEGVTVYVDGIQVMTHKAAITYPLIQIISFYDNRKAKNGWTGTYDPSVPYPKSFDIDYIRMYKKIPDGYRAVSENELRITSIEPARLQVSEGKATLRDIDGHVTRELLYTPSFVNVHYNDGTVTQQFVEWEPLSDKALRLVQDAGTIIVNGKITGLPDDLLKGQEATLIITTIKKD
;
A
#
# COMPACT_ATOMS: atom_id res chain seq x y z
N MET A 1 -10.69 18.44 -91.72
CA MET A 1 -9.39 18.01 -91.15
C MET A 1 -9.18 18.86 -89.91
N SER A 2 -9.60 18.44 -88.71
CA SER A 2 -9.12 17.35 -87.85
C SER A 2 -8.17 17.89 -86.78
N ASN A 3 -8.58 17.67 -85.52
CA ASN A 3 -7.78 17.58 -84.29
C ASN A 3 -7.30 18.88 -83.62
N LYS A 4 -7.28 19.00 -82.29
CA LYS A 4 -7.72 18.14 -81.17
C LYS A 4 -7.66 19.00 -79.91
N HIS A 5 -8.62 18.83 -79.02
CA HIS A 5 -8.55 19.32 -77.64
C HIS A 5 -7.36 18.68 -76.91
N LEU A 6 -6.54 19.48 -76.23
CA LEU A 6 -5.62 19.01 -75.21
C LEU A 6 -6.05 19.62 -73.87
N PHE A 7 -6.80 18.84 -73.09
CA PHE A 7 -6.98 19.08 -71.67
C PHE A 7 -5.70 18.62 -70.97
N SER A 8 -4.97 19.56 -70.38
CA SER A 8 -3.85 19.25 -69.49
C SER A 8 -4.39 19.08 -68.07
N THR A 9 -4.59 17.83 -67.66
CA THR A 9 -4.88 17.48 -66.27
C THR A 9 -3.61 17.69 -65.45
N LEU A 10 -3.54 18.79 -64.70
CA LEU A 10 -2.50 18.96 -63.68
C LEU A 10 -2.85 18.06 -62.49
N LEU A 11 -2.15 16.93 -62.38
CA LEU A 11 -2.17 16.07 -61.21
C LEU A 11 -1.39 16.79 -60.10
N ALA A 12 -2.08 17.47 -59.20
CA ALA A 12 -1.48 18.01 -58.00
C ALA A 12 -1.15 16.85 -57.04
N CYS A 13 0.08 16.35 -57.10
CA CYS A 13 0.63 15.50 -56.06
C CYS A 13 0.77 16.33 -54.78
N PHE A 14 -0.23 16.26 -53.90
CA PHE A 14 -0.06 16.64 -52.50
C PHE A 14 0.88 15.64 -51.85
N LEU A 15 2.17 15.95 -51.85
CA LEU A 15 3.11 15.36 -50.89
C LEU A 15 2.78 15.97 -49.53
N LEU A 16 1.85 15.35 -48.81
CA LEU A 16 1.78 15.42 -47.36
C LEU A 16 3.06 14.78 -46.83
N GLN A 17 4.12 15.57 -46.71
CA GLN A 17 5.19 15.26 -45.77
C GLN A 17 4.58 15.36 -44.37
N GLY A 18 3.98 14.26 -43.93
CA GLY A 18 3.70 14.06 -42.52
C GLY A 18 5.04 14.14 -41.80
N ASN A 19 5.27 15.23 -41.08
CA ASN A 19 6.23 15.23 -40.00
C ASN A 19 5.72 14.19 -39.00
N LEU A 20 6.20 12.95 -39.15
CA LEU A 20 6.26 12.01 -38.04
C LEU A 20 7.19 12.67 -37.03
N GLN A 21 6.62 13.51 -36.15
CA GLN A 21 7.26 13.75 -34.88
C GLN A 21 7.44 12.36 -34.26
N ASN A 22 8.69 11.95 -34.09
CA ASN A 22 9.02 10.89 -33.14
C ASN A 22 8.40 11.33 -31.82
N ILE A 23 7.26 10.76 -31.45
CA ILE A 23 6.71 10.87 -30.11
C ILE A 23 7.69 10.08 -29.24
N GLN A 24 8.74 10.76 -28.78
CA GLN A 24 9.62 10.21 -27.77
C GLN A 24 8.80 10.03 -26.49
N ALA A 25 9.06 8.95 -25.77
CA ALA A 25 8.45 8.72 -24.47
C ALA A 25 8.71 9.94 -23.57
N GLN A 26 7.68 10.45 -22.91
CA GLN A 26 7.77 11.58 -22.00
C GLN A 26 7.02 11.24 -20.72
N ASP A 27 7.74 11.34 -19.60
CA ASP A 27 7.17 11.13 -18.29
C ASP A 27 5.93 12.01 -18.04
N TYR A 28 4.89 11.43 -17.45
CA TYR A 28 3.77 12.20 -16.92
C TYR A 28 4.26 13.08 -15.76
N PRO A 29 3.90 14.37 -15.68
CA PRO A 29 4.42 15.26 -14.65
C PRO A 29 3.99 14.84 -13.24
N ALA A 30 4.84 15.11 -12.25
CA ALA A 30 4.47 15.00 -10.85
C ALA A 30 3.31 15.96 -10.52
N ASN A 31 2.37 15.51 -9.69
CA ASN A 31 1.36 16.41 -9.13
C ASN A 31 2.01 17.37 -8.12
N PRO A 32 1.41 18.54 -7.85
CA PRO A 32 1.80 19.36 -6.71
C PRO A 32 1.65 18.59 -5.39
N LEU A 33 2.49 18.90 -4.40
CA LEU A 33 2.40 18.31 -3.06
C LEU A 33 1.11 18.73 -2.35
N GLU A 34 0.66 19.96 -2.56
CA GLU A 34 -0.58 20.46 -1.98
C GLU A 34 -1.79 20.08 -2.84
N LYS A 35 -2.87 19.67 -2.19
CA LYS A 35 -4.11 19.24 -2.86
C LYS A 35 -5.31 19.95 -2.27
N GLU A 36 -5.99 20.74 -3.11
CA GLU A 36 -7.17 21.51 -2.69
C GLU A 36 -8.26 20.61 -2.08
N GLY A 37 -8.76 20.99 -0.90
CA GLY A 37 -9.78 20.21 -0.17
C GLY A 37 -9.22 19.02 0.61
N TYR A 38 -7.90 18.85 0.66
CA TYR A 38 -7.24 17.76 1.39
C TYR A 38 -6.14 18.28 2.32
N ARG A 39 -5.88 17.55 3.39
CA ARG A 39 -4.69 17.66 4.24
C ARG A 39 -3.70 16.57 3.87
N LEU A 40 -2.46 16.93 3.58
CA LEU A 40 -1.35 15.97 3.50
C LEU A 40 -1.09 15.35 4.89
N ILE A 41 -1.13 14.03 5.00
CA ILE A 41 -0.91 13.32 6.28
C ILE A 41 0.35 12.47 6.29
N PHE A 42 0.87 12.14 5.11
CA PHE A 42 2.10 11.40 4.94
C PHE A 42 2.64 11.65 3.54
N HIS A 43 3.96 11.78 3.42
CA HIS A 43 4.62 11.73 2.12
C HIS A 43 6.05 11.24 2.24
N ASP A 44 6.56 10.68 1.15
CA ASP A 44 7.97 10.45 0.93
C ASP A 44 8.32 10.83 -0.51
N GLU A 45 9.23 11.80 -0.64
CA GLU A 45 9.77 12.28 -1.93
C GLU A 45 11.13 11.64 -2.24
N PHE A 46 11.59 10.70 -1.39
CA PHE A 46 12.80 9.90 -1.61
C PHE A 46 14.09 10.71 -1.90
N ASP A 47 14.16 11.95 -1.41
CA ASP A 47 15.34 12.84 -1.53
C ASP A 47 16.58 12.37 -0.75
N GLY A 48 16.40 11.37 0.13
CA GLY A 48 17.45 10.79 0.95
C GLY A 48 18.41 9.87 0.19
N LYS A 49 19.32 9.24 0.92
CA LYS A 49 20.24 8.22 0.40
C LYS A 49 19.88 6.79 0.82
N GLU A 50 18.99 6.67 1.79
CA GLU A 50 18.54 5.42 2.40
C GLU A 50 17.04 5.54 2.68
N ILE A 51 16.34 4.40 2.67
CA ILE A 51 14.92 4.35 3.04
C ILE A 51 14.76 4.88 4.48
N ASP A 52 13.92 5.90 4.64
CA ASP A 52 13.65 6.51 5.93
C ASP A 52 12.91 5.54 6.85
N ARG A 53 13.60 5.03 7.87
CA ARG A 53 13.05 4.07 8.84
C ARG A 53 12.00 4.65 9.78
N THR A 54 11.83 5.97 9.80
CA THR A 54 10.70 6.61 10.48
C THR A 54 9.41 6.51 9.67
N LYS A 55 9.53 6.29 8.35
CA LYS A 55 8.41 6.18 7.41
C LYS A 55 8.15 4.76 6.92
N TRP A 56 9.17 3.91 6.86
CA TRP A 56 9.08 2.57 6.28
C TRP A 56 9.87 1.51 7.06
N ILE A 57 9.39 0.27 6.97
CA ILE A 57 10.10 -0.94 7.38
C ILE A 57 10.72 -1.55 6.11
N PRO A 58 12.05 -1.52 5.95
CA PRO A 58 12.73 -2.08 4.78
C PRO A 58 12.87 -3.61 4.91
N GLU A 59 11.73 -4.29 5.05
CA GLU A 59 11.61 -5.74 5.00
C GLU A 59 10.31 -6.08 4.26
N TYR A 60 10.34 -7.09 3.39
CA TYR A 60 9.15 -7.69 2.79
C TYR A 60 8.74 -8.95 3.56
N LEU A 61 7.54 -8.93 4.16
CA LEU A 61 6.87 -10.03 4.86
C LEU A 61 7.82 -10.97 5.66
N PRO A 62 8.51 -10.46 6.71
CA PRO A 62 9.63 -11.14 7.33
C PRO A 62 9.30 -12.38 8.17
N SER A 63 8.01 -12.70 8.38
CA SER A 63 7.61 -13.92 9.08
C SER A 63 7.74 -15.20 8.25
N TRP A 64 7.75 -15.11 6.92
CA TRP A 64 7.59 -16.28 6.05
C TRP A 64 8.87 -16.96 5.55
N PRO A 65 9.95 -16.25 5.17
CA PRO A 65 11.13 -16.92 4.65
C PRO A 65 11.92 -17.56 5.80
N LYS A 66 12.68 -18.60 5.49
CA LYS A 66 13.57 -19.25 6.45
C LYS A 66 14.78 -18.35 6.74
N ASP A 67 15.40 -17.81 5.70
CA ASP A 67 16.46 -16.82 5.75
C ASP A 67 15.87 -15.41 5.66
N ARG A 68 15.73 -14.71 6.79
CA ARG A 68 15.22 -13.33 6.84
C ARG A 68 16.05 -12.31 6.07
N THR A 69 17.30 -12.63 5.72
CA THR A 69 18.12 -11.68 4.95
C THR A 69 17.53 -11.40 3.56
N VAL A 70 16.71 -12.33 3.03
CA VAL A 70 16.02 -12.17 1.74
C VAL A 70 14.82 -11.22 1.79
N CYS A 71 14.42 -10.75 2.98
CA CYS A 71 13.37 -9.74 3.14
C CYS A 71 13.88 -8.33 2.89
N THR A 72 15.19 -8.10 3.06
CA THR A 72 15.79 -6.76 2.93
C THR A 72 15.78 -6.35 1.46
N PRO A 73 15.21 -5.18 1.10
CA PRO A 73 15.22 -4.73 -0.28
C PRO A 73 16.63 -4.39 -0.74
N THR A 74 16.92 -4.66 -2.01
CA THR A 74 18.03 -4.01 -2.73
C THR A 74 17.48 -2.79 -3.45
N TYR A 75 18.13 -1.65 -3.30
CA TYR A 75 17.68 -0.41 -3.90
C TYR A 75 18.81 0.61 -4.08
N GLU A 76 18.56 1.60 -4.93
CA GLU A 76 19.35 2.83 -5.07
C GLU A 76 18.42 4.03 -4.88
N MET A 77 18.85 5.05 -4.14
CA MET A 77 18.13 6.33 -4.04
C MET A 77 18.96 7.45 -4.66
N LYS A 78 18.38 8.13 -5.65
CA LYS A 78 19.06 9.18 -6.40
C LYS A 78 18.05 10.12 -7.05
N ASP A 79 18.33 11.42 -6.99
CA ASP A 79 17.55 12.47 -7.66
C ASP A 79 16.04 12.42 -7.33
N GLY A 80 15.69 12.16 -6.06
CA GLY A 80 14.30 12.06 -5.60
C GLY A 80 13.60 10.75 -5.99
N VAL A 81 14.34 9.74 -6.47
CA VAL A 81 13.77 8.45 -6.88
C VAL A 81 14.36 7.32 -6.04
N VAL A 82 13.49 6.48 -5.47
CA VAL A 82 13.88 5.16 -5.00
C VAL A 82 13.69 4.14 -6.13
N ARG A 83 14.80 3.51 -6.53
CA ARG A 83 14.83 2.40 -7.49
C ARG A 83 15.00 1.11 -6.73
N LEU A 84 13.92 0.33 -6.60
CA LEU A 84 14.01 -1.04 -6.13
C LEU A 84 14.64 -1.90 -7.23
N THR A 85 15.67 -2.66 -6.87
CA THR A 85 16.39 -3.52 -7.81
C THR A 85 16.31 -4.99 -7.43
N ILE A 86 16.34 -5.85 -8.45
CA ILE A 86 16.67 -7.26 -8.30
C ILE A 86 17.85 -7.55 -9.24
N ASP A 87 18.91 -8.10 -8.67
CA ASP A 87 20.13 -8.46 -9.37
C ASP A 87 20.19 -9.95 -9.68
N ARG A 88 21.09 -10.34 -10.59
CA ARG A 88 21.23 -11.73 -11.04
C ARG A 88 21.56 -12.68 -9.87
N ASP A 89 22.29 -12.19 -8.88
CA ASP A 89 22.73 -12.90 -7.67
C ASP A 89 21.85 -12.66 -6.43
N SER A 90 20.73 -11.92 -6.57
CA SER A 90 19.71 -11.83 -5.51
C SER A 90 19.28 -13.23 -5.04
N LYS A 91 18.80 -13.31 -3.79
CA LYS A 91 18.31 -14.55 -3.16
C LYS A 91 16.78 -14.61 -3.15
N ASN A 92 16.23 -15.80 -2.94
CA ASN A 92 14.79 -16.08 -3.03
C ASN A 92 14.36 -17.14 -2.03
N GLU A 93 13.25 -16.89 -1.32
CA GLU A 93 12.53 -17.93 -0.57
C GLU A 93 10.99 -17.81 -0.57
N PHE A 94 10.38 -16.82 -1.24
CA PHE A 94 8.95 -16.51 -1.05
C PHE A 94 8.00 -17.41 -1.87
N ASP A 95 8.36 -17.80 -3.10
CA ASP A 95 7.68 -18.84 -3.89
C ASP A 95 8.62 -19.36 -4.98
N LYS A 96 8.50 -20.62 -5.38
CA LYS A 96 9.44 -21.35 -6.27
C LYS A 96 9.95 -20.51 -7.46
N GLY A 97 11.07 -19.81 -7.31
CA GLY A 97 11.66 -18.97 -8.37
C GLY A 97 11.37 -17.45 -8.32
N MET A 98 10.59 -16.97 -7.35
CA MET A 98 10.29 -15.56 -7.09
C MET A 98 11.35 -14.82 -6.26
N TYR A 99 12.00 -13.83 -6.85
CA TYR A 99 12.89 -12.89 -6.15
C TYR A 99 12.11 -11.60 -5.90
N ILE A 100 12.31 -10.96 -4.76
CA ILE A 100 11.51 -9.81 -4.31
C ILE A 100 12.44 -8.73 -3.76
N SER A 101 12.17 -7.48 -4.12
CA SER A 101 12.68 -6.31 -3.43
C SER A 101 11.48 -5.44 -3.05
N GLY A 102 11.32 -5.12 -1.77
CA GLY A 102 10.15 -4.38 -1.29
C GLY A 102 10.29 -3.92 0.16
N PHE A 103 9.38 -3.03 0.54
CA PHE A 103 9.30 -2.45 1.89
C PHE A 103 7.83 -2.19 2.26
N MET A 104 7.58 -1.98 3.55
CA MET A 104 6.23 -1.99 4.13
C MET A 104 6.06 -0.83 5.12
N SER A 105 4.82 -0.39 5.36
CA SER A 105 4.54 0.65 6.37
C SER A 105 4.27 0.11 7.77
N ALA A 106 4.06 -1.20 7.89
CA ALA A 106 3.90 -1.88 9.16
C ALA A 106 4.22 -3.36 9.01
N SER A 107 4.48 -4.04 10.12
CA SER A 107 4.76 -5.45 10.15
C SER A 107 4.33 -6.07 11.47
N ARG A 108 3.84 -7.31 11.41
CA ARG A 108 3.53 -8.13 12.59
C ARG A 108 3.65 -9.61 12.24
N THR A 109 3.78 -10.44 13.27
CA THR A 109 3.95 -11.89 13.10
C THR A 109 2.81 -12.50 12.29
N GLY A 110 3.18 -13.14 11.18
CA GLY A 110 2.30 -13.89 10.28
C GLY A 110 1.25 -13.06 9.54
N MET A 111 1.50 -11.74 9.39
CA MET A 111 0.66 -10.86 8.60
C MET A 111 0.59 -11.34 7.14
N HIS A 112 -0.60 -11.21 6.53
CA HIS A 112 -0.89 -11.64 5.17
C HIS A 112 -0.63 -13.15 4.99
N HIS A 113 -1.47 -13.98 5.59
CA HIS A 113 -1.38 -15.43 5.47
C HIS A 113 -1.92 -15.91 4.10
N TYR A 114 -1.15 -15.66 3.04
CA TYR A 114 -1.52 -15.89 1.64
C TYR A 114 -1.64 -17.35 1.21
N ASP A 115 -0.93 -18.26 1.88
CA ASP A 115 -1.06 -19.71 1.68
C ASP A 115 -1.44 -20.38 3.00
N PRO A 116 -2.70 -20.87 3.17
CA PRO A 116 -3.17 -21.46 4.42
C PRO A 116 -2.41 -22.74 4.84
N LYS A 117 -1.51 -23.25 3.99
CA LYS A 117 -0.63 -24.39 4.29
C LYS A 117 0.74 -23.96 4.81
N LYS A 118 1.14 -22.71 4.62
CA LYS A 118 2.39 -22.17 5.16
C LYS A 118 2.20 -21.84 6.64
N LYS A 119 3.31 -21.74 7.36
CA LYS A 119 3.34 -21.32 8.76
C LYS A 119 4.33 -20.17 8.89
N ALA A 120 4.03 -19.21 9.76
CA ALA A 120 4.99 -18.21 10.15
C ALA A 120 6.22 -18.89 10.78
N LEU A 121 7.39 -18.66 10.19
CA LEU A 121 8.66 -19.24 10.65
C LEU A 121 9.32 -18.37 11.74
N HIS A 122 9.01 -17.08 11.78
CA HIS A 122 9.59 -16.14 12.73
C HIS A 122 8.50 -15.34 13.44
N SER A 123 8.67 -15.22 14.76
CA SER A 123 8.09 -14.12 15.52
C SER A 123 8.89 -12.85 15.21
N ILE A 124 8.18 -11.76 14.92
CA ILE A 124 8.76 -10.46 14.63
C ILE A 124 8.17 -9.42 15.57
N LYS A 125 8.85 -8.29 15.70
CA LYS A 125 8.31 -7.14 16.43
C LYS A 125 7.09 -6.61 15.67
N THR A 126 5.98 -6.44 16.38
CA THR A 126 4.84 -5.66 15.87
C THR A 126 5.25 -4.19 15.86
N GLU A 127 5.27 -3.58 14.70
CA GLU A 127 5.53 -2.14 14.57
C GLU A 127 4.84 -1.57 13.34
N ALA A 128 4.48 -0.30 13.40
CA ALA A 128 3.93 0.44 12.28
C ALA A 128 4.53 1.85 12.26
N THR A 129 4.99 2.26 11.09
CA THR A 129 5.33 3.65 10.80
C THR A 129 4.09 4.40 10.31
N GLN A 130 3.22 3.72 9.56
CA GLN A 130 1.94 4.25 9.10
C GLN A 130 0.87 3.16 9.04
N ILE A 131 -0.34 3.51 9.51
CA ILE A 131 -1.56 2.73 9.42
C ILE A 131 -2.69 3.69 9.07
N ASN A 132 -3.43 3.45 7.99
CA ASN A 132 -4.35 4.47 7.46
C ASN A 132 -5.67 3.85 7.00
N GLN A 133 -6.76 4.57 7.25
CA GLN A 133 -8.11 4.24 6.79
C GLN A 133 -8.75 5.42 6.07
N TYR A 134 -9.13 5.26 4.81
CA TYR A 134 -9.70 6.32 3.97
C TYR A 134 -8.77 7.50 3.68
N GLY A 135 -9.00 8.11 2.53
CA GLY A 135 -8.21 9.23 2.03
C GLY A 135 -7.96 9.10 0.53
N TYR A 136 -7.20 10.05 0.01
CA TYR A 136 -6.67 9.99 -1.34
C TYR A 136 -5.19 9.70 -1.26
N TYR A 137 -4.71 8.65 -1.91
CA TYR A 137 -3.29 8.29 -1.98
C TYR A 137 -2.83 8.41 -3.43
N GLU A 138 -1.57 8.78 -3.64
CA GLU A 138 -0.96 8.72 -4.95
C GLU A 138 0.52 8.31 -4.89
N MET A 139 0.94 7.57 -5.91
CA MET A 139 2.33 7.21 -6.17
C MET A 139 2.66 7.59 -7.60
N ARG A 140 3.85 8.15 -7.82
CA ARG A 140 4.40 8.32 -9.16
C ARG A 140 5.53 7.32 -9.39
N ALA A 141 5.36 6.44 -10.37
CA ALA A 141 6.28 5.33 -10.56
C ALA A 141 6.36 4.82 -12.01
N LYS A 142 7.37 4.00 -12.30
CA LYS A 142 7.52 3.21 -13.54
C LYS A 142 8.31 1.93 -13.31
N MET A 143 8.12 0.93 -14.15
CA MET A 143 8.78 -0.38 -14.01
C MET A 143 9.45 -0.83 -15.29
N GLN A 144 10.60 -1.49 -15.22
CA GLN A 144 11.18 -2.15 -16.40
C GLN A 144 10.23 -3.22 -17.00
N ALA A 145 10.09 -3.23 -18.33
CA ALA A 145 9.39 -4.31 -19.03
C ALA A 145 10.19 -5.63 -19.03
N GLY A 146 9.51 -6.76 -19.14
CA GLY A 146 10.16 -8.06 -19.25
C GLY A 146 9.30 -9.26 -18.84
N GLY A 147 9.61 -10.41 -19.44
CA GLY A 147 9.01 -11.69 -19.04
C GLY A 147 9.32 -12.07 -17.60
N GLY A 148 8.29 -12.35 -16.80
CA GLY A 148 8.41 -12.81 -15.42
C GLY A 148 8.57 -11.71 -14.37
N VAL A 149 8.62 -10.43 -14.75
CA VAL A 149 8.69 -9.31 -13.80
C VAL A 149 7.32 -8.67 -13.57
N HIS A 150 7.07 -8.18 -12.37
CA HIS A 150 5.95 -7.28 -12.07
C HIS A 150 6.28 -6.40 -10.86
N CYS A 151 5.55 -5.32 -10.70
CA CYS A 151 5.57 -4.48 -9.51
C CYS A 151 4.15 -4.33 -8.98
N ALA A 152 4.05 -4.01 -7.69
CA ALA A 152 2.79 -3.76 -7.02
C ALA A 152 2.92 -2.62 -6.02
N TRP A 153 1.89 -1.78 -5.97
CA TRP A 153 1.58 -0.96 -4.81
C TRP A 153 0.23 -1.40 -4.28
N TRP A 154 0.25 -1.99 -3.10
CA TRP A 154 -0.90 -2.69 -2.54
C TRP A 154 -1.04 -2.40 -1.05
N LEU A 155 -2.26 -2.59 -0.57
CA LEU A 155 -2.60 -2.44 0.84
C LEU A 155 -3.16 -3.75 1.38
N ILE A 156 -2.88 -4.03 2.64
CA ILE A 156 -3.42 -5.20 3.34
C ILE A 156 -3.87 -4.81 4.75
N GLY A 157 -4.89 -5.48 5.26
CA GLY A 157 -5.30 -5.30 6.66
C GLY A 157 -4.16 -5.60 7.63
N PHE A 158 -4.10 -4.86 8.73
CA PHE A 158 -3.13 -5.13 9.79
C PHE A 158 -3.52 -6.35 10.66
N GLU A 159 -4.67 -6.96 10.38
CA GLU A 159 -5.16 -8.20 10.98
C GLU A 159 -5.21 -8.17 12.52
N ASP A 160 -5.65 -7.06 13.14
CA ASP A 160 -5.97 -7.04 14.59
C ASP A 160 -7.03 -8.09 14.91
N ASP A 161 -8.05 -8.17 14.04
CA ASP A 161 -8.87 -9.35 13.81
C ASP A 161 -8.34 -10.11 12.57
N PRO A 162 -8.08 -11.43 12.64
CA PRO A 162 -7.67 -12.23 11.48
C PRO A 162 -8.61 -12.18 10.27
N ASN A 163 -9.88 -11.78 10.45
CA ASN A 163 -10.82 -11.58 9.36
C ASN A 163 -10.67 -10.22 8.68
N GLN A 164 -9.98 -9.26 9.29
CA GLN A 164 -9.62 -7.96 8.70
C GLN A 164 -8.38 -8.11 7.81
N SER A 165 -8.54 -8.88 6.72
CA SER A 165 -7.44 -9.28 5.82
C SER A 165 -7.68 -8.89 4.36
N CYS A 166 -8.62 -7.98 4.08
CA CYS A 166 -8.82 -7.48 2.73
C CYS A 166 -7.53 -6.88 2.18
N GLU A 167 -7.28 -7.16 0.90
CA GLU A 167 -6.18 -6.62 0.12
C GLU A 167 -6.73 -5.70 -0.96
N ILE A 168 -6.00 -4.62 -1.22
CA ILE A 168 -6.27 -3.71 -2.32
C ILE A 168 -4.98 -3.51 -3.08
N ASP A 169 -4.92 -4.08 -4.28
CA ASP A 169 -3.88 -3.76 -5.24
C ASP A 169 -4.30 -2.49 -5.96
N ILE A 170 -3.74 -1.34 -5.56
CA ILE A 170 -4.00 -0.08 -6.26
C ILE A 170 -3.57 -0.24 -7.70
N PHE A 171 -2.36 -0.75 -7.90
CA PHE A 171 -1.94 -1.24 -9.20
C PHE A 171 -0.94 -2.37 -9.07
N GLU A 172 -1.01 -3.29 -10.02
CA GLU A 172 0.06 -4.18 -10.42
C GLU A 172 0.34 -3.96 -11.91
N ILE A 173 1.61 -3.97 -12.30
CA ILE A 173 2.01 -3.87 -13.71
C ILE A 173 2.80 -5.10 -14.07
N LEU A 174 2.39 -5.76 -15.13
CA LEU A 174 3.05 -6.95 -15.65
C LEU A 174 4.07 -6.56 -16.71
N GLY A 175 5.30 -7.07 -16.59
CA GLY A 175 6.37 -6.73 -17.53
C GLY A 175 6.11 -7.20 -18.97
N THR A 176 5.18 -8.13 -19.18
CA THR A 176 4.75 -8.57 -20.52
C THR A 176 3.50 -7.86 -21.05
N ASP A 177 2.84 -7.05 -20.22
CA ASP A 177 1.59 -6.35 -20.57
C ASP A 177 1.63 -4.92 -20.00
N VAL A 178 2.68 -4.19 -20.39
CA VAL A 178 3.02 -2.85 -19.88
C VAL A 178 2.13 -1.72 -20.43
N ASP A 179 1.05 -2.09 -21.11
CA ASP A 179 -0.03 -1.21 -21.53
C ASP A 179 -1.28 -1.39 -20.65
N ARG A 180 -1.20 -2.24 -19.61
CA ARG A 180 -2.27 -2.46 -18.64
C ARG A 180 -1.78 -2.29 -17.22
N ILE A 181 -2.67 -1.78 -16.38
CA ILE A 181 -2.58 -2.03 -14.94
C ILE A 181 -3.54 -3.14 -14.58
N TRP A 182 -3.31 -3.79 -13.46
CA TRP A 182 -4.27 -4.63 -12.76
C TRP A 182 -4.59 -3.94 -11.45
N SER A 183 -5.85 -3.64 -11.21
CA SER A 183 -6.30 -3.14 -9.91
C SER A 183 -7.31 -4.12 -9.34
N THR A 184 -7.04 -4.61 -8.14
CA THR A 184 -7.76 -5.75 -7.59
C THR A 184 -8.10 -5.51 -6.12
N VAL A 185 -9.27 -5.97 -5.71
CA VAL A 185 -9.68 -6.07 -4.30
C VAL A 185 -9.83 -7.55 -4.00
N HIS A 186 -9.01 -8.09 -3.10
CA HIS A 186 -9.14 -9.47 -2.63
C HIS A 186 -9.83 -9.49 -1.26
N SER A 187 -10.84 -10.36 -1.13
CA SER A 187 -11.55 -10.54 0.14
C SER A 187 -10.72 -11.28 1.19
N TRP A 188 -9.85 -12.20 0.78
CA TRP A 188 -9.13 -13.12 1.67
C TRP A 188 -10.07 -13.74 2.73
N LYS A 189 -9.84 -13.51 4.03
CA LYS A 189 -10.72 -14.01 5.12
C LYS A 189 -11.85 -13.02 5.46
N ASP A 190 -11.85 -11.83 4.89
CA ASP A 190 -12.93 -10.87 5.06
C ASP A 190 -14.14 -11.28 4.23
N SER A 191 -15.06 -12.01 4.88
CA SER A 191 -16.31 -12.44 4.24
C SER A 191 -17.27 -11.31 3.86
N THR A 192 -17.01 -10.07 4.30
CA THR A 192 -17.86 -8.90 4.00
C THR A 192 -17.45 -8.19 2.72
N ILE A 193 -16.24 -8.46 2.22
CA ILE A 193 -15.71 -7.86 1.00
C ILE A 193 -15.85 -8.84 -0.17
N GLN A 194 -16.18 -8.31 -1.34
CA GLN A 194 -16.26 -9.09 -2.57
C GLN A 194 -14.98 -8.92 -3.39
N TYR A 195 -14.54 -10.01 -4.02
CA TYR A 195 -13.46 -9.95 -5.00
C TYR A 195 -13.88 -9.09 -6.20
N HIS A 196 -13.01 -8.19 -6.63
CA HIS A 196 -13.21 -7.38 -7.84
C HIS A 196 -11.87 -7.09 -8.50
N THR A 197 -11.81 -7.15 -9.82
CA THR A 197 -10.60 -6.82 -10.57
C THR A 197 -10.96 -6.09 -11.85
N GLU A 198 -10.17 -5.07 -12.18
CA GLU A 198 -10.21 -4.39 -13.47
C GLU A 198 -8.79 -4.24 -14.02
N HIS A 199 -8.65 -4.46 -15.33
CA HIS A 199 -7.37 -4.41 -16.03
C HIS A 199 -7.47 -3.52 -17.28
N PRO A 200 -7.66 -2.20 -17.11
CA PRO A 200 -7.80 -1.24 -18.20
C PRO A 200 -6.56 -1.30 -19.12
N TRP A 201 -6.78 -1.15 -20.42
CA TRP A 201 -5.70 -1.06 -21.41
C TRP A 201 -5.57 0.35 -21.94
N PHE A 202 -4.34 0.80 -22.13
CA PHE A 202 -4.02 2.12 -22.62
C PHE A 202 -3.29 2.04 -23.96
N ALA A 203 -3.82 2.71 -24.98
CA ALA A 203 -3.19 2.75 -26.30
C ALA A 203 -1.92 3.60 -26.37
N ASN A 204 -1.77 4.51 -25.41
CA ASN A 204 -0.84 5.64 -25.48
C ASN A 204 -0.14 5.93 -24.16
N LYS A 205 -0.18 5.01 -23.19
CA LYS A 205 0.60 5.11 -21.95
C LYS A 205 1.66 4.03 -21.98
N LYS A 206 2.92 4.40 -21.75
CA LYS A 206 4.02 3.45 -21.76
C LYS A 206 4.46 3.21 -20.33
N LEU A 207 3.71 2.38 -19.60
CA LEU A 207 3.87 2.21 -18.14
C LEU A 207 5.27 1.72 -17.73
N ALA A 208 6.03 1.16 -18.68
CA ALA A 208 7.40 0.74 -18.47
C ALA A 208 8.50 1.71 -18.91
N GLU A 209 8.19 2.69 -19.75
CA GLU A 209 9.15 3.68 -20.25
C GLU A 209 9.02 5.03 -19.51
N GLU A 210 7.80 5.36 -19.10
CA GLU A 210 7.39 6.67 -18.58
C GLU A 210 6.94 6.56 -17.13
N PHE A 211 7.27 7.56 -16.31
CA PHE A 211 6.62 7.73 -15.02
C PHE A 211 5.15 8.10 -15.22
N HIS A 212 4.27 7.45 -14.44
CA HIS A 212 2.85 7.74 -14.38
C HIS A 212 2.41 7.97 -12.94
N VAL A 213 1.32 8.72 -12.75
CA VAL A 213 0.72 8.93 -11.43
C VAL A 213 -0.44 7.96 -11.25
N TYR A 214 -0.30 7.08 -10.27
CA TYR A 214 -1.34 6.14 -9.84
C TYR A 214 -2.05 6.74 -8.63
N GLY A 215 -3.31 7.11 -8.79
CA GLY A 215 -4.15 7.71 -7.76
C GLY A 215 -5.14 6.70 -7.18
N PHE A 216 -5.49 6.86 -5.91
CA PHE A 216 -6.41 5.98 -5.20
C PHE A 216 -7.28 6.78 -4.25
N ASP A 217 -8.58 6.82 -4.49
CA ASP A 217 -9.56 7.45 -3.60
C ASP A 217 -10.29 6.35 -2.83
N TRP A 218 -10.13 6.36 -1.51
CA TRP A 218 -10.73 5.39 -0.61
C TRP A 218 -11.66 6.08 0.38
N THR A 219 -12.91 5.66 0.34
CA THR A 219 -14.03 6.20 1.12
C THR A 219 -14.71 5.08 1.91
N PRO A 220 -15.58 5.40 2.88
CA PRO A 220 -16.42 4.39 3.54
C PRO A 220 -17.28 3.57 2.57
N GLU A 221 -17.63 4.12 1.41
CA GLU A 221 -18.49 3.49 0.41
C GLU A 221 -17.73 2.54 -0.54
N GLY A 222 -16.41 2.74 -0.70
CA GLY A 222 -15.62 1.98 -1.65
C GLY A 222 -14.33 2.66 -2.09
N VAL A 223 -13.80 2.13 -3.18
CA VAL A 223 -12.48 2.49 -3.73
C VAL A 223 -12.60 2.90 -5.19
N THR A 224 -11.75 3.85 -5.60
CA THR A 224 -11.61 4.27 -7.00
C THR A 224 -10.13 4.45 -7.33
N VAL A 225 -9.69 3.85 -8.43
CA VAL A 225 -8.29 3.95 -8.91
C VAL A 225 -8.22 4.86 -10.13
N TYR A 226 -7.14 5.63 -10.22
CA TYR A 226 -6.84 6.56 -11.29
C TYR A 226 -5.45 6.30 -11.87
N VAL A 227 -5.28 6.49 -13.18
CA VAL A 227 -3.96 6.62 -13.83
C VAL A 227 -3.92 7.94 -14.54
N ASP A 228 -2.97 8.80 -14.17
CA ASP A 228 -2.79 10.15 -14.70
C ASP A 228 -4.09 10.98 -14.62
N GLY A 229 -4.80 10.87 -13.48
CA GLY A 229 -6.07 11.54 -13.23
C GLY A 229 -7.28 10.94 -13.95
N ILE A 230 -7.11 9.91 -14.77
CA ILE A 230 -8.21 9.21 -15.45
C ILE A 230 -8.68 8.07 -14.54
N GLN A 231 -9.97 8.04 -14.17
CA GLN A 231 -10.56 6.94 -13.43
C GLN A 231 -10.53 5.65 -14.26
N VAL A 232 -10.09 4.55 -13.66
CA VAL A 232 -9.95 3.27 -14.35
C VAL A 232 -10.48 2.04 -13.62
N MET A 233 -10.82 2.17 -12.34
CA MET A 233 -11.56 1.16 -11.59
C MET A 233 -12.43 1.86 -10.55
N THR A 234 -13.63 1.33 -10.30
CA THR A 234 -14.44 1.70 -9.15
C THR A 234 -15.12 0.47 -8.57
N HIS A 235 -15.04 0.32 -7.25
CA HIS A 235 -15.62 -0.84 -6.57
C HIS A 235 -16.25 -0.43 -5.24
N LYS A 236 -17.49 -0.90 -5.01
CA LYS A 236 -18.18 -0.71 -3.73
C LYS A 236 -17.71 -1.77 -2.74
N ALA A 237 -16.84 -1.38 -1.82
CA ALA A 237 -16.31 -2.22 -0.76
C ALA A 237 -16.22 -1.41 0.53
N ALA A 238 -17.09 -1.72 1.49
CA ALA A 238 -17.13 -1.05 2.78
C ALA A 238 -16.05 -1.60 3.72
N ILE A 239 -14.78 -1.27 3.45
CA ILE A 239 -13.64 -1.66 4.28
C ILE A 239 -13.59 -0.74 5.50
N THR A 240 -13.92 -1.27 6.68
CA THR A 240 -14.14 -0.48 7.91
C THR A 240 -12.96 -0.48 8.88
N TYR A 241 -11.80 -0.94 8.44
CA TYR A 241 -10.57 -1.01 9.22
C TYR A 241 -9.39 -0.43 8.42
N PRO A 242 -8.34 0.05 9.08
CA PRO A 242 -7.18 0.57 8.38
C PRO A 242 -6.38 -0.54 7.71
N LEU A 243 -5.68 -0.14 6.65
CA LEU A 243 -4.75 -0.99 5.93
C LEU A 243 -3.33 -0.40 6.04
N ILE A 244 -2.35 -1.25 5.77
CA ILE A 244 -0.93 -0.90 5.71
C ILE A 244 -0.45 -1.04 4.28
N GLN A 245 0.59 -0.29 3.91
CA GLN A 245 1.10 -0.27 2.55
C GLN A 245 2.23 -1.26 2.37
N ILE A 246 2.25 -1.91 1.20
CA ILE A 246 3.36 -2.73 0.71
C ILE A 246 3.72 -2.25 -0.69
N ILE A 247 5.02 -2.02 -0.88
CA ILE A 247 5.60 -1.66 -2.15
C ILE A 247 6.57 -2.77 -2.51
N SER A 248 6.38 -3.39 -3.67
CA SER A 248 7.16 -4.57 -4.03
C SER A 248 7.42 -4.67 -5.53
N PHE A 249 8.61 -5.16 -5.83
CA PHE A 249 9.06 -5.53 -7.17
C PHE A 249 9.48 -6.99 -7.17
N TYR A 250 9.16 -7.68 -8.26
CA TYR A 250 9.22 -9.13 -8.33
C TYR A 250 9.89 -9.59 -9.63
N ASP A 251 10.67 -10.67 -9.53
CA ASP A 251 11.28 -11.36 -10.66
C ASP A 251 11.07 -12.88 -10.50
N ASN A 252 10.09 -13.43 -11.21
CA ASN A 252 9.81 -14.86 -11.21
C ASN A 252 10.59 -15.59 -12.30
N ARG A 253 11.78 -16.10 -11.95
CA ARG A 253 12.69 -16.79 -12.88
C ARG A 253 12.24 -18.18 -13.30
N LYS A 254 11.13 -18.67 -12.74
CA LYS A 254 10.52 -19.96 -13.09
C LYS A 254 9.14 -19.80 -13.73
N ALA A 255 8.70 -18.58 -14.01
CA ALA A 255 7.43 -18.31 -14.66
C ALA A 255 7.36 -18.97 -16.05
N LYS A 256 6.26 -19.68 -16.31
CA LYS A 256 5.99 -20.37 -17.57
C LYS A 256 4.51 -20.21 -17.92
N ASN A 257 4.22 -19.40 -18.94
CA ASN A 257 2.85 -19.11 -19.40
C ASN A 257 1.88 -18.78 -18.24
N GLY A 258 2.38 -18.06 -17.23
CA GLY A 258 1.60 -17.66 -16.06
C GLY A 258 1.12 -16.21 -16.16
N TRP A 259 0.57 -15.70 -15.06
CA TRP A 259 0.08 -14.32 -14.97
C TRP A 259 1.17 -13.28 -15.31
N THR A 260 2.40 -13.44 -14.80
CA THR A 260 3.56 -12.59 -15.17
C THR A 260 4.23 -12.94 -16.51
N GLY A 261 3.57 -13.77 -17.32
CA GLY A 261 4.12 -14.29 -18.57
C GLY A 261 5.15 -15.41 -18.38
N THR A 262 5.98 -15.62 -19.39
CA THR A 262 7.12 -16.55 -19.33
C THR A 262 8.36 -15.77 -18.98
N TYR A 263 9.19 -16.30 -18.07
CA TYR A 263 10.45 -15.68 -17.70
C TYR A 263 11.33 -15.44 -18.94
N ASP A 264 11.78 -14.20 -19.11
CA ASP A 264 12.71 -13.82 -20.16
C ASP A 264 14.11 -13.57 -19.57
N PRO A 265 15.07 -14.49 -19.80
CA PRO A 265 16.43 -14.34 -19.30
C PRO A 265 17.24 -13.25 -20.02
N SER A 266 16.75 -12.71 -21.14
CA SER A 266 17.42 -11.66 -21.91
C SER A 266 17.19 -10.26 -21.34
N VAL A 267 16.19 -10.09 -20.47
CA VAL A 267 15.94 -8.83 -19.74
C VAL A 267 17.19 -8.49 -18.92
N PRO A 268 17.78 -7.29 -19.11
CA PRO A 268 19.03 -6.92 -18.46
C PRO A 268 18.83 -6.69 -16.96
N TYR A 269 19.87 -7.05 -16.20
CA TYR A 269 19.98 -6.79 -14.77
C TYR A 269 20.84 -5.52 -14.53
N PRO A 270 20.64 -4.77 -13.44
CA PRO A 270 19.55 -4.95 -12.46
C PRO A 270 18.18 -4.71 -13.08
N LYS A 271 17.22 -5.56 -12.71
CA LYS A 271 15.81 -5.31 -13.01
C LYS A 271 15.29 -4.27 -12.04
N SER A 272 14.38 -3.38 -12.46
CA SER A 272 14.04 -2.20 -11.65
C SER A 272 12.56 -1.81 -11.62
N PHE A 273 12.18 -1.22 -10.48
CA PHE A 273 10.95 -0.49 -10.25
C PHE A 273 11.32 0.86 -9.60
N ASP A 274 11.01 1.95 -10.29
CA ASP A 274 11.41 3.32 -9.95
C ASP A 274 10.20 4.07 -9.39
N ILE A 275 10.35 4.70 -8.22
CA ILE A 275 9.30 5.43 -7.54
C ILE A 275 9.82 6.82 -7.19
N ASP A 276 9.12 7.84 -7.66
CA ASP A 276 9.43 9.26 -7.49
C ASP A 276 8.85 9.80 -6.17
N TYR A 277 7.59 9.48 -5.87
CA TYR A 277 7.01 9.83 -4.58
C TYR A 277 5.87 8.92 -4.18
N ILE A 278 5.54 8.93 -2.89
CA ILE A 278 4.28 8.43 -2.35
C ILE A 278 3.69 9.53 -1.46
N ARG A 279 2.43 9.86 -1.65
CA ARG A 279 1.72 10.88 -0.88
C ARG A 279 0.34 10.39 -0.46
N MET A 280 -0.06 10.75 0.75
CA MET A 280 -1.34 10.37 1.32
C MET A 280 -2.02 11.57 1.93
N TYR A 281 -3.32 11.65 1.68
CA TYR A 281 -4.12 12.81 2.00
C TYR A 281 -5.44 12.42 2.68
N LYS A 282 -5.89 13.25 3.62
CA LYS A 282 -7.24 13.19 4.18
C LYS A 282 -8.11 14.28 3.59
N LYS A 283 -9.30 13.92 3.12
CA LYS A 283 -10.28 14.92 2.69
C LYS A 283 -10.72 15.74 3.89
N ILE A 284 -10.65 17.05 3.77
CA ILE A 284 -11.13 17.97 4.79
C ILE A 284 -12.66 17.97 4.72
N PRO A 285 -13.38 17.72 5.83
CA PRO A 285 -14.83 17.70 5.80
C PRO A 285 -15.44 19.06 5.48
N ASP A 286 -16.65 19.06 4.92
CA ASP A 286 -17.40 20.29 4.66
C ASP A 286 -17.58 21.11 5.95
N GLY A 287 -17.38 22.43 5.84
CA GLY A 287 -17.43 23.35 6.97
C GLY A 287 -16.11 23.51 7.73
N TYR A 288 -15.08 22.72 7.40
CA TYR A 288 -13.71 22.92 7.88
C TYR A 288 -12.83 23.51 6.79
N ARG A 289 -11.61 23.91 7.18
CA ARG A 289 -10.57 24.42 6.28
C ARG A 289 -9.25 23.76 6.61
N ALA A 290 -8.36 23.69 5.61
CA ALA A 290 -6.99 23.30 5.83
C ALA A 290 -6.34 24.24 6.86
N VAL A 291 -5.59 23.66 7.77
CA VAL A 291 -4.77 24.38 8.75
C VAL A 291 -3.31 24.12 8.44
N SER A 292 -2.46 25.12 8.69
CA SER A 292 -1.02 24.91 8.56
C SER A 292 -0.53 23.91 9.60
N GLU A 293 0.61 23.25 9.34
CA GLU A 293 1.22 22.30 10.28
C GLU A 293 1.41 22.91 11.69
N ASN A 294 1.89 24.15 11.74
CA ASN A 294 2.08 24.89 13.00
C ASN A 294 0.78 25.22 13.74
N GLU A 295 -0.38 25.17 13.08
CA GLU A 295 -1.71 25.42 13.66
C GLU A 295 -2.52 24.14 13.86
N LEU A 296 -2.05 23.00 13.34
CA LEU A 296 -2.70 21.71 13.50
C LEU A 296 -2.70 21.29 14.97
N ARG A 297 -3.85 20.87 15.50
CA ARG A 297 -4.00 20.43 16.88
C ARG A 297 -4.84 19.17 16.94
N ILE A 298 -4.44 18.24 17.80
CA ILE A 298 -5.30 17.15 18.25
C ILE A 298 -6.42 17.75 19.10
N THR A 299 -7.66 17.42 18.77
CA THR A 299 -8.87 17.83 19.49
C THR A 299 -9.37 16.73 20.42
N SER A 300 -9.23 15.46 20.00
CA SER A 300 -9.52 14.29 20.83
C SER A 300 -8.81 13.05 20.29
N ILE A 301 -8.63 12.07 21.17
CA ILE A 301 -8.16 10.72 20.85
C ILE A 301 -9.27 9.77 21.29
N GLU A 302 -9.80 8.96 20.38
CA GLU A 302 -10.84 8.00 20.70
C GLU A 302 -10.25 6.81 21.48
N PRO A 303 -10.85 6.40 22.61
CA PRO A 303 -10.44 5.17 23.27
C PRO A 303 -10.68 3.95 22.37
N ALA A 304 -9.66 3.11 22.20
CA ALA A 304 -9.82 1.79 21.62
C ALA A 304 -10.69 0.92 22.55
N ARG A 305 -11.46 0.00 21.96
CA ARG A 305 -12.38 -0.86 22.72
C ARG A 305 -12.24 -2.30 22.28
N LEU A 306 -12.20 -3.20 23.25
CA LEU A 306 -12.23 -4.64 23.04
C LEU A 306 -13.31 -5.24 23.95
N GLN A 307 -14.24 -5.97 23.36
CA GLN A 307 -15.21 -6.77 24.10
C GLN A 307 -14.79 -8.23 24.09
N VAL A 308 -14.80 -8.86 25.26
CA VAL A 308 -14.43 -10.27 25.43
C VAL A 308 -15.57 -10.99 26.12
N SER A 309 -15.91 -12.20 25.68
CA SER A 309 -16.86 -13.02 26.44
C SER A 309 -16.20 -13.63 27.67
N GLU A 310 -16.94 -13.76 28.76
CA GLU A 310 -16.47 -14.44 29.97
C GLU A 310 -15.89 -15.82 29.64
N GLY A 311 -14.71 -16.11 30.19
CA GLY A 311 -14.00 -17.36 29.92
C GLY A 311 -13.31 -17.45 28.54
N LYS A 312 -13.37 -16.42 27.70
CA LYS A 312 -12.89 -16.43 26.30
C LYS A 312 -11.75 -15.44 26.02
N ALA A 313 -11.13 -14.88 27.06
CA ALA A 313 -9.93 -14.06 26.88
C ALA A 313 -8.76 -14.96 26.49
N THR A 314 -8.32 -14.87 25.24
CA THR A 314 -7.17 -15.63 24.74
C THR A 314 -6.10 -14.69 24.26
N LEU A 315 -4.84 -15.00 24.56
CA LEU A 315 -3.71 -14.33 23.94
C LEU A 315 -3.70 -14.63 22.44
N ARG A 316 -3.22 -13.67 21.65
CA ARG A 316 -3.02 -13.87 20.22
C ARG A 316 -1.87 -14.86 20.01
N ASP A 317 -2.16 -15.91 19.24
CA ASP A 317 -1.22 -16.97 18.85
C ASP A 317 -1.24 -17.13 17.33
N ILE A 318 -0.08 -17.00 16.70
CA ILE A 318 0.09 -17.21 15.27
C ILE A 318 1.09 -18.35 15.07
N ASP A 319 0.62 -19.52 14.64
CA ASP A 319 1.46 -20.71 14.39
C ASP A 319 2.38 -21.13 15.56
N GLY A 320 1.98 -20.86 16.80
CA GLY A 320 2.75 -21.13 18.02
C GLY A 320 3.53 -19.93 18.55
N HIS A 321 3.49 -18.78 17.86
CA HIS A 321 4.09 -17.52 18.30
C HIS A 321 3.07 -16.74 19.14
N VAL A 322 2.99 -17.08 20.43
CA VAL A 322 2.10 -16.43 21.40
C VAL A 322 2.63 -15.02 21.74
N THR A 323 1.78 -14.02 21.59
CA THR A 323 2.07 -12.61 21.96
C THR A 323 1.50 -12.29 23.34
N ARG A 324 1.84 -11.12 23.90
CA ARG A 324 1.30 -10.63 25.19
C ARG A 324 0.02 -9.82 25.06
N GLU A 325 -0.55 -9.76 23.87
CA GLU A 325 -1.80 -9.06 23.56
C GLU A 325 -2.95 -10.07 23.50
N LEU A 326 -4.16 -9.64 23.90
CA LEU A 326 -5.35 -10.45 23.67
C LEU A 326 -5.66 -10.48 22.16
N LEU A 327 -6.20 -11.60 21.69
CA LEU A 327 -6.78 -11.69 20.35
C LEU A 327 -7.84 -10.59 20.18
N TYR A 328 -7.86 -9.94 19.00
CA TYR A 328 -8.71 -8.79 18.66
C TYR A 328 -8.36 -7.47 19.35
N THR A 329 -7.22 -7.37 20.06
CA THR A 329 -6.76 -6.07 20.57
C THR A 329 -6.49 -5.11 19.39
N PRO A 330 -7.16 -3.95 19.31
CA PRO A 330 -6.87 -2.96 18.28
C PRO A 330 -5.46 -2.41 18.45
N SER A 331 -4.67 -2.29 17.41
CA SER A 331 -3.29 -1.77 17.44
C SER A 331 -3.20 -0.27 17.15
N PHE A 332 -4.35 0.42 17.03
CA PHE A 332 -4.42 1.83 16.69
C PHE A 332 -5.58 2.53 17.41
N VAL A 333 -5.54 3.86 17.40
CA VAL A 333 -6.65 4.75 17.80
C VAL A 333 -6.96 5.76 16.71
N ASN A 334 -8.19 6.26 16.70
CA ASN A 334 -8.57 7.41 15.88
C ASN A 334 -8.19 8.71 16.59
N VAL A 335 -7.49 9.59 15.88
CA VAL A 335 -7.08 10.91 16.35
C VAL A 335 -7.80 11.97 15.53
N HIS A 336 -8.50 12.86 16.22
CA HIS A 336 -9.29 13.94 15.63
C HIS A 336 -8.50 15.26 15.65
N TYR A 337 -8.60 16.03 14.57
CA TYR A 337 -7.87 17.28 14.41
C TYR A 337 -8.80 18.49 14.26
N ASN A 338 -8.27 19.69 14.50
CA ASN A 338 -9.02 20.95 14.42
C ASN A 338 -9.41 21.38 12.99
N ASP A 339 -8.93 20.68 11.96
CA ASP A 339 -9.41 20.77 10.58
C ASP A 339 -10.53 19.76 10.25
N GLY A 340 -11.04 19.06 11.26
CA GLY A 340 -12.12 18.07 11.15
C GLY A 340 -11.69 16.72 10.61
N THR A 341 -10.43 16.56 10.17
CA THR A 341 -9.95 15.27 9.67
C THR A 341 -9.69 14.28 10.82
N VAL A 342 -9.69 12.99 10.48
CA VAL A 342 -9.39 11.88 11.40
C VAL A 342 -8.31 11.00 10.80
N THR A 343 -7.29 10.68 11.60
CA THR A 343 -6.23 9.71 11.23
C THR A 343 -6.19 8.55 12.20
N GLN A 344 -5.62 7.43 11.75
CA GLN A 344 -5.33 6.27 12.57
C GLN A 344 -3.89 6.38 13.02
N GLN A 345 -3.64 6.20 14.32
CA GLN A 345 -2.29 6.24 14.87
C GLN A 345 -2.01 4.95 15.60
N PHE A 346 -0.87 4.33 15.31
CA PHE A 346 -0.46 3.09 15.95
C PHE A 346 -0.21 3.33 17.44
N VAL A 347 -0.50 2.31 18.24
CA VAL A 347 -0.36 2.37 19.69
C VAL A 347 0.44 1.18 20.18
N GLU A 348 1.50 1.47 20.92
CA GLU A 348 2.19 0.48 21.74
C GLU A 348 1.50 0.41 23.11
N TRP A 349 0.67 -0.62 23.32
CA TRP A 349 -0.04 -0.82 24.58
C TRP A 349 0.88 -1.31 25.70
N GLU A 350 0.60 -0.86 26.92
CA GLU A 350 1.26 -1.43 28.09
C GLU A 350 0.91 -2.93 28.24
N PRO A 351 1.88 -3.79 28.56
CA PRO A 351 1.63 -5.21 28.72
C PRO A 351 0.59 -5.51 29.80
N LEU A 352 -0.33 -6.44 29.52
CA LEU A 352 -1.29 -6.90 30.52
C LEU A 352 -0.57 -7.65 31.65
N SER A 353 -0.80 -7.21 32.89
CA SER A 353 -0.37 -7.97 34.07
C SER A 353 -1.19 -9.26 34.25
N ASP A 354 -0.64 -10.26 34.95
CA ASP A 354 -1.38 -11.50 35.28
C ASP A 354 -2.70 -11.23 36.00
N LYS A 355 -2.73 -10.19 36.84
CA LYS A 355 -3.94 -9.74 37.53
C LYS A 355 -4.98 -9.21 36.54
N ALA A 356 -4.54 -8.39 35.58
CA ALA A 356 -5.42 -7.85 34.55
C ALA A 356 -5.97 -8.99 33.66
N LEU A 357 -5.13 -9.96 33.29
CA LEU A 357 -5.56 -11.12 32.51
C LEU A 357 -6.62 -11.95 33.24
N ARG A 358 -6.46 -12.20 34.54
CA ARG A 358 -7.48 -12.87 35.37
C ARG A 358 -8.78 -12.07 35.45
N LEU A 359 -8.71 -10.75 35.62
CA LEU A 359 -9.91 -9.90 35.67
C LEU A 359 -10.69 -9.93 34.35
N VAL A 360 -10.01 -9.94 33.21
CA VAL A 360 -10.69 -10.07 31.90
C VAL A 360 -11.30 -11.45 31.75
N GLN A 361 -10.75 -12.48 32.37
CA GLN A 361 -11.32 -13.82 32.36
C GLN A 361 -12.62 -13.93 33.19
N ASP A 362 -12.67 -13.30 34.37
CA ASP A 362 -13.69 -13.49 35.42
C ASP A 362 -14.80 -12.41 35.44
N ALA A 363 -15.08 -11.78 34.30
CA ALA A 363 -16.00 -10.65 34.14
C ALA A 363 -15.53 -9.35 34.85
N GLY A 364 -15.04 -8.39 34.07
CA GLY A 364 -14.62 -7.08 34.57
C GLY A 364 -14.41 -6.06 33.46
N THR A 365 -13.96 -4.86 33.83
CA THR A 365 -13.44 -3.86 32.89
C THR A 365 -12.03 -3.49 33.32
N ILE A 366 -11.10 -3.51 32.36
CA ILE A 366 -9.74 -3.00 32.56
C ILE A 366 -9.47 -1.87 31.58
N ILE A 367 -8.62 -0.95 32.02
CA ILE A 367 -8.15 0.17 31.22
C ILE A 367 -6.64 0.00 31.08
N VAL A 368 -6.17 0.05 29.83
CA VAL A 368 -4.76 -0.09 29.47
C VAL A 368 -4.34 1.20 28.79
N ASN A 369 -3.26 1.81 29.28
CA ASN A 369 -2.67 2.96 28.61
C ASN A 369 -1.80 2.48 27.45
N GLY A 370 -1.62 3.35 26.46
CA GLY A 370 -0.75 3.07 25.34
C GLY A 370 -0.05 4.32 24.83
N LYS A 371 1.16 4.12 24.32
CA LYS A 371 1.94 5.18 23.70
C LYS A 371 1.57 5.28 22.23
N ILE A 372 1.13 6.45 21.81
CA ILE A 372 0.91 6.76 20.38
C ILE A 372 2.28 6.92 19.71
N THR A 373 2.46 6.27 18.56
CA THR A 373 3.67 6.41 17.74
C THR A 373 3.35 7.09 16.41
N GLY A 374 4.36 7.67 15.76
CA GLY A 374 4.23 8.27 14.43
C GLY A 374 3.75 9.73 14.40
N LEU A 375 3.39 10.32 15.55
CA LEU A 375 3.10 11.76 15.66
C LEU A 375 4.28 12.54 16.26
N PRO A 376 4.53 13.78 15.81
CA PRO A 376 5.46 14.70 16.47
C PRO A 376 5.09 14.98 17.95
N ASP A 377 6.10 15.05 18.81
CA ASP A 377 5.92 15.27 20.26
C ASP A 377 5.21 16.60 20.58
N ASP A 378 5.45 17.65 19.79
CA ASP A 378 4.86 18.98 19.94
C ASP A 378 3.36 19.01 19.54
N LEU A 379 2.96 18.12 18.63
CA LEU A 379 1.56 17.89 18.26
C LEU A 379 0.86 17.02 19.31
N LEU A 380 1.51 15.94 19.76
CA LEU A 380 0.94 14.99 20.71
C LEU A 380 0.84 15.56 22.13
N LYS A 381 1.82 16.38 22.56
CA LYS A 381 1.88 17.03 23.88
C LYS A 381 1.76 16.08 25.06
N GLY A 382 2.33 14.88 24.93
CA GLY A 382 2.30 13.84 25.97
C GLY A 382 0.93 13.21 26.19
N GLN A 383 -0.04 13.41 25.30
CA GLN A 383 -1.30 12.68 25.36
C GLN A 383 -1.07 11.18 25.11
N GLU A 384 -1.74 10.34 25.88
CA GLU A 384 -1.69 8.88 25.76
C GLU A 384 -2.97 8.34 25.14
N ALA A 385 -2.87 7.16 24.52
CA ALA A 385 -4.03 6.39 24.09
C ALA A 385 -4.58 5.56 25.26
N THR A 386 -5.86 5.18 25.14
CA THR A 386 -6.52 4.33 26.13
C THR A 386 -7.25 3.19 25.44
N LEU A 387 -7.02 1.96 25.91
CA LEU A 387 -7.75 0.76 25.53
C LEU A 387 -8.66 0.34 26.68
N ILE A 388 -9.96 0.22 26.40
CA ILE A 388 -10.97 -0.23 27.34
C ILE A 388 -11.36 -1.67 26.97
N ILE A 389 -10.99 -2.63 27.82
CA ILE A 389 -11.34 -4.03 27.64
C ILE A 389 -12.48 -4.35 28.60
N THR A 390 -13.62 -4.77 28.06
CA THR A 390 -14.81 -5.12 28.85
C THR A 390 -15.19 -6.57 28.61
N THR A 391 -15.33 -7.31 29.70
CA THR A 391 -15.81 -8.69 29.66
C THR A 391 -17.32 -8.74 29.85
N ILE A 392 -18.01 -9.38 28.92
CA ILE A 392 -19.46 -9.54 28.91
C ILE A 392 -19.80 -10.95 29.40
N LYS A 393 -20.69 -11.06 30.38
CA LYS A 393 -21.20 -12.35 30.84
C LYS A 393 -22.01 -13.00 29.73
N LYS A 394 -21.94 -14.32 29.63
CA LYS A 394 -22.91 -15.06 28.80
C LYS A 394 -24.26 -15.00 29.48
N ASP A 395 -25.27 -14.49 28.77
CA ASP A 395 -26.67 -14.67 29.13
C ASP A 395 -27.09 -16.14 29.04
#